data_AF-A0ABD7EDY1-F1
#
_entry.id   AF-A0ABD7EDY1-F1
#
_cell.length_a   1.000
_cell.length_b   1.000
_cell.length_c   1.000
_cell.angle_alpha   90.00
_cell.angle_beta   90.00
_cell.angle_gamma   90.00
#
_symmetry.space_group_name_H-M   'P 1'
#
loop_
_entity.id
_entity.type
_entity.pdbx_description
1 polymer ?
#
loop_
_entity_poly.entity_id
_entity_poly.type
_entity_poly.pdbx_seq_one_letter_code
_entity_poly.pdbx_strand_id
1 'polypeptide(L)'
;MKQMSLIEMDGFLKGQCIPRDLKVNETNAEYLVRKFAEAEAKISALSEDHQKAIESIKQADAAVKLAHEKFSALAAENAGLKSGAMDEIKVINRGGQAYCVKDGVQVNPIYARGWNDYRAKSMQSDTPATDAFLAEVRAKAFDDLYAAFVKHASVSGLDDGDCVTVKEATDALLHCAEQLHKGVHS
;
A
#
# COMPACT_ATOMS: atom_id res chain seq x y z
N MET A 1 31.82 -18.68 -12.64
CA MET A 1 33.05 -19.48 -12.39
C MET A 1 32.66 -20.94 -12.44
N LYS A 2 33.37 -21.77 -13.21
CA LYS A 2 33.17 -23.22 -13.19
C LYS A 2 33.66 -23.74 -11.83
N GLN A 3 32.83 -24.47 -11.09
CA GLN A 3 33.26 -25.12 -9.85
C GLN A 3 34.27 -26.23 -10.19
N MET A 4 35.31 -26.35 -9.36
CA MET A 4 36.27 -27.43 -9.47
C MET A 4 35.57 -28.76 -9.14
N SER A 5 35.71 -29.76 -9.99
CA SER A 5 35.20 -31.10 -9.72
C SER A 5 35.99 -31.78 -8.60
N LEU A 6 35.43 -32.84 -8.00
CA LEU A 6 36.12 -33.61 -6.95
C LEU A 6 37.46 -34.19 -7.44
N ILE A 7 37.52 -34.63 -8.71
CA ILE A 7 38.74 -35.18 -9.33
C ILE A 7 39.80 -34.07 -9.50
N GLU A 8 39.40 -32.89 -9.96
CA GLU A 8 40.30 -31.75 -10.09
C GLU A 8 40.81 -31.27 -8.71
N MET A 9 39.95 -31.29 -7.69
CA MET A 9 40.33 -30.91 -6.32
C MET A 9 41.32 -31.91 -5.71
N ASP A 10 41.07 -33.21 -5.86
CA ASP A 10 41.99 -34.26 -5.39
C ASP A 10 43.36 -34.17 -6.08
N GLY A 11 43.36 -33.93 -7.40
CA GLY A 11 44.58 -33.67 -8.15
C GLY A 11 45.34 -32.44 -7.65
N PHE A 12 44.63 -31.36 -7.29
CA PHE A 12 45.25 -30.14 -6.79
C PHE A 12 45.87 -30.35 -5.41
N LEU A 13 45.14 -31.01 -4.51
CA LEU A 13 45.60 -31.30 -3.15
C LEU A 13 46.80 -32.26 -3.15
N LYS A 14 46.91 -33.15 -4.14
CA LYS A 14 48.07 -34.04 -4.34
C LYS A 14 49.22 -33.39 -5.12
N GLY A 15 49.07 -32.15 -5.58
CA GLY A 15 50.06 -31.45 -6.40
C GLY A 15 50.19 -31.99 -7.84
N GLN A 16 49.21 -32.76 -8.32
CA GLN A 16 49.17 -33.33 -9.66
C GLN A 16 48.52 -32.40 -10.70
N CYS A 17 47.82 -31.35 -10.27
CA CYS A 17 47.25 -30.33 -11.17
C CYS A 17 47.35 -28.92 -10.58
N ILE A 18 47.27 -27.90 -11.45
CA ILE A 18 47.35 -26.48 -11.07
C ILE A 18 46.02 -25.79 -11.45
N PRO A 19 45.37 -25.05 -10.53
CA PRO A 19 44.14 -24.33 -10.83
C PRO A 19 44.39 -23.25 -11.88
N ARG A 20 43.47 -23.10 -12.83
CA ARG A 20 43.61 -22.13 -13.93
C ARG A 20 43.72 -20.68 -13.44
N ASP A 21 43.07 -20.36 -12.32
CA ASP A 21 43.02 -19.01 -11.75
C ASP A 21 43.97 -18.84 -10.56
N LEU A 22 45.00 -19.68 -10.46
CA LEU A 22 46.14 -19.46 -9.57
C LEU A 22 46.95 -18.25 -10.08
N LYS A 23 47.23 -17.29 -9.19
CA LYS A 23 47.99 -16.08 -9.55
C LYS A 23 49.49 -16.37 -9.62
N VAL A 24 50.22 -15.57 -10.40
CA VAL A 24 51.69 -15.63 -10.43
C VAL A 24 52.23 -15.31 -9.02
N ASN A 25 53.13 -16.16 -8.53
CA ASN A 25 53.70 -16.11 -7.17
C ASN A 25 52.70 -16.36 -6.03
N GLU A 26 51.51 -16.90 -6.29
CA GLU A 26 50.57 -17.36 -5.27
C GLU A 26 50.86 -18.83 -4.93
N THR A 27 51.07 -19.12 -3.65
CA THR A 27 51.21 -20.50 -3.15
C THR A 27 49.85 -21.21 -3.11
N ASN A 28 49.84 -22.54 -3.09
CA ASN A 28 48.60 -23.32 -2.98
C ASN A 28 47.80 -22.97 -1.70
N ALA A 29 48.49 -22.66 -0.60
CA ALA A 29 47.86 -22.25 0.65
C ALA A 29 47.19 -20.88 0.51
N GLU A 30 47.87 -19.89 -0.07
CA GLU A 30 47.31 -18.55 -0.33
C GLU A 30 46.11 -18.63 -1.29
N TYR A 31 46.19 -19.47 -2.32
CA TYR A 31 45.07 -19.72 -3.24
C TYR A 31 43.83 -20.26 -2.50
N LEU A 32 44.02 -21.27 -1.64
CA LEU A 32 42.92 -21.84 -0.85
C LEU A 32 42.33 -20.82 0.10
N VAL A 33 43.17 -20.07 0.83
CA VAL A 33 42.72 -18.99 1.73
C VAL A 33 41.90 -17.96 0.97
N ARG A 34 42.36 -17.52 -0.20
CA ARG A 34 41.61 -16.58 -1.05
C ARG A 34 40.27 -17.18 -1.49
N LYS A 35 40.23 -18.46 -1.89
CA LYS A 35 38.99 -19.11 -2.34
C LYS A 35 37.98 -19.31 -1.21
N PHE A 36 38.44 -19.64 -0.01
CA PHE A 36 37.59 -19.69 1.17
C PHE A 36 37.08 -18.31 1.54
N ALA A 37 37.93 -17.27 1.54
CA ALA A 37 37.48 -15.90 1.77
C ALA A 37 36.46 -15.41 0.72
N GLU A 38 36.68 -15.73 -0.57
CA GLU A 38 35.70 -15.44 -1.65
C GLU A 38 34.37 -16.17 -1.43
N ALA A 39 34.40 -17.41 -0.91
CA ALA A 39 33.19 -18.18 -0.62
C ALA A 39 32.46 -17.66 0.63
N GLU A 40 33.19 -17.37 1.70
CA GLU A 40 32.67 -16.76 2.93
C GLU A 40 32.01 -15.40 2.63
N ALA A 41 32.68 -14.53 1.87
CA ALA A 41 32.12 -13.24 1.47
C ALA A 41 30.81 -13.39 0.67
N LYS A 42 30.73 -14.38 -0.23
CA LYS A 42 29.50 -14.68 -0.97
C LYS A 42 28.39 -15.20 -0.07
N ILE A 43 28.71 -16.05 0.90
CA ILE A 43 27.75 -16.58 1.87
C ILE A 43 27.22 -15.46 2.75
N SER A 44 28.09 -14.56 3.23
CA SER A 44 27.70 -13.38 4.02
C SER A 44 26.77 -12.46 3.23
N ALA A 45 27.13 -12.10 1.99
CA ALA A 45 26.30 -11.28 1.13
C ALA A 45 24.92 -11.91 0.87
N LEU A 46 24.89 -13.21 0.56
CA LEU A 46 23.66 -13.96 0.33
C LEU A 46 22.79 -14.06 1.60
N SER A 47 23.42 -14.19 2.77
CA SER A 47 22.72 -14.17 4.06
C SER A 47 22.09 -12.81 4.35
N GLU A 48 22.79 -11.72 4.07
CA GLU A 48 22.25 -10.36 4.23
C GLU A 48 21.08 -10.12 3.28
N ASP A 49 21.22 -10.51 2.01
CA ASP A 49 20.15 -10.38 1.02
C ASP A 49 18.93 -11.25 1.37
N HIS A 50 19.14 -12.47 1.86
CA HIS A 50 18.06 -13.32 2.38
C HIS A 50 17.35 -12.68 3.57
N GLN A 51 18.10 -12.08 4.50
CA GLN A 51 17.51 -11.39 5.65
C GLN A 51 16.64 -10.20 5.20
N LYS A 52 17.14 -9.36 4.29
CA LYS A 52 16.39 -8.25 3.69
C LYS A 52 15.14 -8.74 2.96
N ALA A 53 15.23 -9.84 2.22
CA ALA A 53 14.09 -10.44 1.54
C ALA A 53 13.02 -10.93 2.52
N ILE A 54 13.42 -11.58 3.62
CA ILE A 54 12.50 -12.02 4.68
C ILE A 54 11.79 -10.82 5.32
N GLU A 55 12.52 -9.74 5.61
CA GLU A 55 11.93 -8.53 6.18
C GLU A 55 10.94 -7.86 5.23
N SER A 56 11.31 -7.75 3.95
CA SER A 56 10.42 -7.22 2.90
C SER A 56 9.14 -8.06 2.76
N ILE A 57 9.24 -9.39 2.76
CA ILE A 57 8.07 -10.29 2.70
C ILE A 57 7.18 -10.11 3.93
N LYS A 58 7.76 -9.98 5.13
CA LYS A 58 6.98 -9.74 6.36
C LYS A 58 6.23 -8.41 6.31
N GLN A 59 6.87 -7.35 5.80
CA GLN A 59 6.22 -6.05 5.62
C GLN A 59 5.08 -6.13 4.61
N ALA A 60 5.29 -6.82 3.48
CA ALA A 60 4.26 -7.03 2.48
C ALA A 60 3.05 -7.83 3.03
N ASP A 61 3.30 -8.90 3.77
CA ASP A 61 2.23 -9.70 4.41
C ASP A 61 1.41 -8.88 5.40
N ALA A 62 2.06 -8.08 6.25
CA ALA A 62 1.39 -7.16 7.16
C ALA A 62 0.53 -6.13 6.42
N ALA A 63 1.04 -5.56 5.32
CA ALA A 63 0.30 -4.62 4.49
C ALA A 63 -0.93 -5.27 3.83
N VAL A 64 -0.80 -6.49 3.32
CA VAL A 64 -1.90 -7.26 2.72
C VAL A 64 -2.97 -7.57 3.76
N LYS A 65 -2.57 -8.00 4.96
CA LYS A 65 -3.50 -8.28 6.05
C LYS A 65 -4.31 -7.05 6.46
N LEU A 66 -3.64 -5.91 6.65
CA LEU A 66 -4.29 -4.65 6.97
C LEU A 66 -5.28 -4.20 5.87
N ALA A 67 -4.87 -4.32 4.61
CA ALA A 67 -5.74 -4.00 3.48
C ALA A 67 -6.98 -4.91 3.45
N HIS A 68 -6.79 -6.22 3.68
CA HIS A 68 -7.89 -7.17 3.72
C HIS A 68 -8.89 -6.86 4.84
N GLU A 69 -8.42 -6.51 6.03
CA GLU A 69 -9.28 -6.12 7.16
C GLU A 69 -10.11 -4.86 6.81
N LYS A 70 -9.47 -3.83 6.22
CA LYS A 70 -10.15 -2.60 5.80
C LYS A 70 -11.21 -2.84 4.71
N PHE A 71 -10.85 -3.59 3.66
CA PHE A 71 -11.80 -3.90 2.59
C PHE A 71 -12.94 -4.80 3.06
N SER A 72 -12.68 -5.70 4.00
CA SER A 72 -13.73 -6.53 4.61
C SER A 72 -14.72 -5.68 5.41
N ALA A 73 -14.24 -4.70 6.18
CA ALA A 73 -15.10 -3.75 6.88
C ALA A 73 -15.96 -2.91 5.92
N LEU A 74 -15.36 -2.36 4.86
CA LEU A 74 -16.08 -1.63 3.81
C LEU A 74 -17.10 -2.50 3.08
N ALA A 75 -16.76 -3.77 2.81
CA ALA A 75 -17.68 -4.71 2.17
C ALA A 75 -18.88 -5.04 3.06
N ALA A 76 -18.66 -5.24 4.36
CA ALA A 76 -19.73 -5.47 5.34
C ALA A 76 -20.65 -4.25 5.47
N GLU A 77 -20.09 -3.05 5.57
CA GLU A 77 -20.85 -1.79 5.59
C GLU A 77 -21.69 -1.62 4.31
N ASN A 78 -21.08 -1.82 3.14
CA ASN A 78 -21.79 -1.75 1.86
C ASN A 78 -22.93 -2.79 1.75
N ALA A 79 -22.73 -3.99 2.27
CA ALA A 79 -23.78 -5.02 2.33
C ALA A 79 -24.95 -4.57 3.23
N GLY A 80 -24.63 -3.97 4.39
CA GLY A 80 -25.60 -3.39 5.32
C GLY A 80 -26.43 -2.28 4.66
N LEU A 81 -25.78 -1.33 4.00
CA LEU A 81 -26.44 -0.24 3.26
C LEU A 81 -27.37 -0.77 2.16
N LYS A 82 -26.91 -1.76 1.37
CA LYS A 82 -27.73 -2.40 0.34
C LYS A 82 -28.94 -3.11 0.94
N SER A 83 -28.79 -3.82 2.06
CA SER A 83 -29.91 -4.47 2.74
C SER A 83 -30.93 -3.44 3.27
N GLY A 84 -30.47 -2.35 3.88
CA GLY A 84 -31.33 -1.28 4.37
C GLY A 84 -32.13 -0.63 3.25
N ALA A 85 -31.49 -0.33 2.11
CA ALA A 85 -32.17 0.19 0.93
C ALA A 85 -33.22 -0.78 0.37
N MET A 86 -32.92 -2.08 0.34
CA MET A 86 -33.87 -3.10 -0.11
C MET A 86 -35.08 -3.24 0.84
N ASP A 87 -34.86 -3.10 2.14
CA ASP A 87 -35.95 -3.13 3.13
C ASP A 87 -36.84 -1.87 3.03
N GLU A 88 -36.28 -0.69 2.75
CA GLU A 88 -37.05 0.52 2.42
C GLU A 88 -37.97 0.27 1.20
N ILE A 89 -37.43 -0.29 0.11
CA ILE A 89 -38.20 -0.62 -1.09
C ILE A 89 -39.35 -1.59 -0.78
N LYS A 90 -39.13 -2.61 0.06
CA LYS A 90 -40.20 -3.54 0.47
C LYS A 90 -41.30 -2.85 1.26
N VAL A 91 -40.94 -1.94 2.19
CA VAL A 91 -41.91 -1.17 2.97
C VAL A 91 -42.75 -0.28 2.05
N ILE A 92 -42.11 0.40 1.09
CA ILE A 92 -42.79 1.23 0.07
C ILE A 92 -43.75 0.38 -0.75
N ASN A 93 -43.30 -0.76 -1.28
CA ASN A 93 -44.12 -1.63 -2.13
C ASN A 93 -45.31 -2.22 -1.37
N ARG A 94 -45.13 -2.65 -0.11
CA ARG A 94 -46.23 -3.14 0.73
C ARG A 94 -47.24 -2.04 1.06
N GLY A 95 -46.76 -0.84 1.37
CA GLY A 95 -47.59 0.34 1.59
C GLY A 95 -48.38 0.73 0.35
N GLY A 96 -47.73 0.85 -0.81
CA GLY A 96 -48.36 1.22 -2.08
C GLY A 96 -49.38 0.20 -2.60
N GLN A 97 -49.11 -1.11 -2.45
CA GLN A 97 -50.04 -2.17 -2.83
C GLN A 97 -51.34 -2.18 -2.01
N ALA A 98 -51.33 -1.73 -0.75
CA ALA A 98 -52.55 -1.61 0.05
C ALA A 98 -53.48 -0.48 -0.42
N TYR A 99 -52.94 0.53 -1.15
CA TYR A 99 -53.69 1.72 -1.60
C TYR A 99 -54.18 1.63 -3.05
N CYS A 100 -53.51 0.89 -3.93
CA CYS A 100 -53.93 0.76 -5.32
C CYS A 100 -55.20 -0.10 -5.52
N VAL A 101 -55.78 -0.67 -4.46
CA VAL A 101 -56.90 -1.64 -4.55
C VAL A 101 -58.19 -1.16 -3.88
N LYS A 102 -58.29 0.08 -3.40
CA LYS A 102 -59.57 0.63 -2.92
C LYS A 102 -59.85 2.04 -3.44
N ASP A 103 -60.72 2.08 -4.44
CA ASP A 103 -61.65 3.17 -4.75
C ASP A 103 -61.05 4.55 -5.11
N GLY A 104 -59.87 4.60 -5.72
CA GLY A 104 -59.39 5.82 -6.41
C GLY A 104 -59.12 7.03 -5.52
N VAL A 105 -58.92 6.85 -4.21
CA VAL A 105 -58.70 7.96 -3.26
C VAL A 105 -57.22 8.31 -3.12
N GLN A 106 -56.94 9.60 -3.15
CA GLN A 106 -55.64 10.26 -2.94
C GLN A 106 -54.92 9.77 -1.67
N VAL A 107 -53.59 9.66 -1.77
CA VAL A 107 -52.65 9.22 -0.72
C VAL A 107 -52.95 9.85 0.65
N ASN A 108 -53.16 9.01 1.66
CA ASN A 108 -53.39 9.47 3.04
C ASN A 108 -52.09 10.07 3.65
N PRO A 109 -52.09 11.34 4.09
CA PRO A 109 -50.90 12.05 4.60
C PRO A 109 -50.18 11.40 5.80
N ILE A 110 -50.88 10.61 6.61
CA ILE A 110 -50.29 9.90 7.76
C ILE A 110 -49.25 8.87 7.32
N TYR A 111 -49.40 8.28 6.13
CA TYR A 111 -48.49 7.26 5.61
C TYR A 111 -47.32 7.84 4.81
N ALA A 112 -47.48 9.05 4.25
CA ALA A 112 -46.37 9.83 3.70
C ALA A 112 -45.36 10.22 4.79
N ARG A 113 -45.83 10.47 6.04
CA ARG A 113 -44.93 10.68 7.19
C ARG A 113 -44.15 9.43 7.58
N GLY A 114 -44.81 8.27 7.69
CA GLY A 114 -44.11 7.02 7.99
C GLY A 114 -43.06 6.64 6.94
N TRP A 115 -43.29 6.98 5.67
CA TRP A 115 -42.32 6.82 4.59
C TRP A 115 -41.12 7.77 4.74
N ASN A 116 -41.37 9.06 4.98
CA ASN A 116 -40.31 10.04 5.22
C ASN A 116 -39.48 9.70 6.47
N ASP A 117 -40.10 9.15 7.53
CA ASP A 117 -39.40 8.72 8.74
C ASP A 117 -38.49 7.50 8.48
N TYR A 118 -38.94 6.53 7.67
CA TYR A 118 -38.12 5.36 7.33
C TYR A 118 -36.95 5.75 6.42
N ARG A 119 -37.20 6.63 5.45
CA ARG A 119 -36.17 7.20 4.57
C ARG A 119 -35.16 8.06 5.35
N ALA A 120 -35.62 8.87 6.29
CA ALA A 120 -34.76 9.65 7.17
C ALA A 120 -33.87 8.73 8.02
N LYS A 121 -34.41 7.64 8.58
CA LYS A 121 -33.61 6.64 9.31
C LYS A 121 -32.60 5.92 8.43
N SER A 122 -32.98 5.55 7.20
CA SER A 122 -32.04 4.92 6.26
C SER A 122 -30.90 5.87 5.87
N MET A 123 -31.19 7.16 5.66
CA MET A 123 -30.19 8.18 5.35
C MET A 123 -29.35 8.62 6.57
N GLN A 124 -29.77 8.28 7.79
CA GLN A 124 -29.01 8.48 9.03
C GLN A 124 -28.09 7.29 9.37
N SER A 125 -27.98 6.29 8.49
CA SER A 125 -27.07 5.17 8.72
C SER A 125 -25.63 5.67 8.73
N ASP A 126 -24.96 5.56 9.87
CA ASP A 126 -23.54 5.89 9.97
C ASP A 126 -22.70 4.99 9.06
N THR A 127 -21.63 5.55 8.49
CA THR A 127 -20.68 4.83 7.63
C THR A 127 -19.26 4.87 8.20
N PRO A 128 -19.04 4.34 9.42
CA PRO A 128 -17.77 4.49 10.14
C PRO A 128 -16.57 3.87 9.40
N ALA A 129 -16.76 2.78 8.64
CA ALA A 129 -15.68 2.18 7.86
C ALA A 129 -15.29 3.07 6.68
N THR A 130 -16.28 3.66 5.99
CA THR A 130 -16.04 4.65 4.93
C THR A 130 -15.38 5.92 5.49
N ASP A 131 -15.86 6.43 6.63
CA ASP A 131 -15.30 7.63 7.25
C ASP A 131 -13.85 7.43 7.70
N ALA A 132 -13.55 6.29 8.31
CA ALA A 132 -12.18 5.91 8.68
C ALA A 132 -11.28 5.79 7.45
N PHE A 133 -11.74 5.11 6.39
CA PHE A 133 -11.00 5.00 5.14
C PHE A 133 -10.70 6.37 4.50
N LEU A 134 -11.70 7.25 4.45
CA LEU A 134 -11.51 8.61 3.91
C LEU A 134 -10.59 9.47 4.78
N ALA A 135 -10.64 9.32 6.11
CA ALA A 135 -9.71 9.99 7.02
C ALA A 135 -8.27 9.56 6.77
N GLU A 136 -8.02 8.26 6.59
CA GLU A 136 -6.69 7.73 6.24
C GLU A 136 -6.21 8.22 4.88
N VAL A 137 -7.06 8.20 3.85
CA VAL A 137 -6.71 8.71 2.51
C VAL A 137 -6.35 10.20 2.58
N ARG A 138 -7.11 11.00 3.35
CA ARG A 138 -6.80 12.41 3.55
C ARG A 138 -5.48 12.62 4.29
N ALA A 139 -5.22 11.84 5.34
CA ALA A 139 -3.94 11.90 6.06
C ALA A 139 -2.77 11.55 5.13
N LYS A 140 -2.89 10.48 4.35
CA LYS A 140 -1.87 10.07 3.39
C LYS A 140 -1.62 11.11 2.29
N ALA A 141 -2.69 11.72 1.78
CA ALA A 141 -2.57 12.80 0.80
C ALA A 141 -1.85 14.03 1.38
N PHE A 142 -2.07 14.33 2.66
CA PHE A 142 -1.35 15.39 3.36
C PHE A 142 0.13 15.05 3.55
N ASP A 143 0.45 13.82 3.96
CA ASP A 143 1.83 13.35 4.08
C ASP A 143 2.59 13.44 2.74
N ASP A 144 1.93 13.09 1.64
CA ASP A 144 2.50 13.19 0.29
C ASP A 144 2.73 14.64 -0.14
N LEU A 145 1.79 15.53 0.18
CA LEU A 145 1.94 16.98 -0.05
C LEU A 145 3.11 17.54 0.76
N TYR A 146 3.21 17.17 2.03
CA TYR A 146 4.30 17.57 2.91
C TYR A 146 5.64 17.09 2.36
N ALA A 147 5.76 15.83 1.96
CA ALA A 147 6.99 15.29 1.37
C ALA A 147 7.38 16.01 0.07
N ALA A 148 6.41 16.31 -0.80
CA ALA A 148 6.64 17.08 -2.02
C ALA A 148 7.13 18.51 -1.70
N PHE A 149 6.53 19.15 -0.70
CA PHE A 149 6.91 20.48 -0.26
C PHE A 149 8.32 20.51 0.33
N VAL A 150 8.67 19.58 1.22
CA VAL A 150 10.02 19.46 1.79
C VAL A 150 11.06 19.28 0.69
N LYS A 151 10.77 18.42 -0.29
CA LYS A 151 11.64 18.24 -1.46
C LYS A 151 11.81 19.53 -2.26
N HIS A 152 10.73 20.28 -2.47
CA HIS A 152 10.78 21.57 -3.17
C HIS A 152 11.66 22.56 -2.40
N ALA A 153 11.47 22.69 -1.08
CA ALA A 153 12.28 23.56 -0.23
C ALA A 153 13.78 23.21 -0.31
N SER A 154 14.12 21.93 -0.24
CA SER A 154 15.51 21.46 -0.40
C SER A 154 16.10 21.80 -1.77
N VAL A 155 15.32 21.63 -2.86
CA VAL A 155 15.77 21.96 -4.23
C VAL A 155 15.95 23.46 -4.42
N SER A 156 15.11 24.27 -3.78
CA SER A 156 15.20 25.73 -3.77
C SER A 156 16.35 26.26 -2.90
N GLY A 157 17.03 25.39 -2.15
CA GLY A 157 18.14 25.78 -1.27
C GLY A 157 17.69 26.59 -0.05
N LEU A 158 16.42 26.46 0.35
CA LEU A 158 15.87 27.14 1.51
C LEU A 158 16.25 26.39 2.79
N ASP A 159 16.59 27.14 3.84
CA ASP A 159 16.79 26.65 5.20
C ASP A 159 15.68 27.13 6.17
N ASP A 160 15.70 26.63 7.40
CA ASP A 160 14.67 26.93 8.42
C ASP A 160 14.69 28.41 8.87
N GLY A 161 15.75 29.16 8.57
CA GLY A 161 15.89 30.59 8.88
C GLY A 161 15.43 31.51 7.76
N ASP A 162 15.18 30.98 6.56
CA ASP A 162 14.76 31.76 5.41
C ASP A 162 13.31 32.23 5.51
N CYS A 163 13.08 33.50 5.17
CA CYS A 163 11.74 34.08 5.07
C CYS A 163 11.29 34.07 3.61
N VAL A 164 10.12 33.48 3.35
CA VAL A 164 9.45 33.52 2.05
C VAL A 164 8.23 34.44 2.09
N THR A 165 7.89 35.02 0.95
CA THR A 165 6.63 35.76 0.79
C THR A 165 5.44 34.80 0.75
N VAL A 166 4.26 35.30 1.12
CA VAL A 166 3.00 34.53 1.02
C VAL A 166 2.75 34.03 -0.40
N LYS A 167 3.15 34.81 -1.42
CA LYS A 167 3.03 34.44 -2.82
C LYS A 167 3.91 33.22 -3.15
N GLU A 168 5.18 33.25 -2.77
CA GLU A 168 6.12 32.14 -3.03
C GLU A 168 5.69 30.85 -2.34
N ALA A 169 5.21 30.94 -1.09
CA ALA A 169 4.67 29.79 -0.38
C ALA A 169 3.42 29.21 -1.06
N THR A 170 2.53 30.08 -1.54
CA THR A 170 1.30 29.68 -2.25
C THR A 170 1.63 29.01 -3.59
N ASP A 171 2.54 29.59 -4.36
CA ASP A 171 2.98 29.05 -5.66
C ASP A 171 3.67 27.69 -5.48
N ALA A 172 4.49 27.51 -4.44
CA ALA A 172 5.12 26.23 -4.11
C ALA A 172 4.10 25.14 -3.75
N LEU A 173 3.07 25.48 -2.96
CA LEU A 173 2.00 24.54 -2.59
C LEU A 173 1.16 24.13 -3.81
N LEU A 174 0.80 25.08 -4.68
CA LEU A 174 0.11 24.83 -5.94
C LEU A 174 0.93 23.88 -6.83
N HIS A 175 2.22 24.17 -7.00
CA HIS A 175 3.11 23.32 -7.77
C HIS A 175 3.20 21.90 -7.18
N CYS A 176 3.31 21.76 -5.85
CA CYS A 176 3.33 20.44 -5.21
C CYS A 176 2.01 19.68 -5.45
N ALA A 177 0.86 20.34 -5.32
CA ALA A 177 -0.45 19.73 -5.59
C ALA A 177 -0.59 19.28 -7.06
N GLU A 178 -0.10 20.07 -8.02
CA GLU A 178 -0.09 19.69 -9.43
C GLU A 178 0.79 18.47 -9.73
N GLN A 179 1.94 18.35 -9.07
CA GLN A 179 2.82 17.18 -9.22
C GLN A 179 2.17 15.90 -8.68
N LEU A 180 1.44 16.00 -7.56
CA LEU A 180 0.68 14.86 -7.03
C LEU A 180 -0.41 14.40 -7.99
N HIS A 181 -1.10 15.31 -8.68
CA HIS A 181 -2.12 14.94 -9.67
C HIS A 181 -1.54 14.23 -10.91
N LYS A 182 -0.34 14.61 -11.36
CA LYS A 182 0.32 13.96 -12.52
C LYS A 182 0.75 12.51 -12.22
N GLY A 183 1.05 12.19 -10.96
CA GLY A 183 1.43 10.84 -10.54
C GLY A 183 0.28 9.82 -10.44
N VAL A 184 -0.98 10.28 -10.46
CA VAL A 184 -2.18 9.40 -10.34
C VAL A 184 -2.57 8.72 -11.67
N HIS A 185 -1.95 9.13 -12.79
CA HIS A 185 -2.25 8.63 -14.14
C HIS A 185 -1.11 7.84 -14.81
N SER A 186 -0.05 7.50 -14.07
CA SER A 186 1.08 6.69 -14.56
C SER A 186 1.17 5.36 -13.84
#